data_AF-A0A0F6RN23-F1
#
_entry.id   AF-A0A0F6RN23-F1
#
_cell.length_a   1.000
_cell.length_b   1.000
_cell.length_c   1.000
_cell.angle_alpha   90.00
_cell.angle_beta   90.00
_cell.angle_gamma   90.00
#
_symmetry.space_group_name_H-M   'P 1'
#
loop_
_entity.id
_entity.type
_entity.pdbx_description
1 polymer ?
#
loop_
_entity_poly.entity_id
_entity_poly.type
_entity_poly.pdbx_seq_one_letter_code
_entity_poly.pdbx_strand_id
1 'polypeptide(L)'
;MILVVVNTKVNVSFGGDYDKPAAVVQLLSLTMSAEVTKKLTESISDILLERFSVPANRMYIFFQEFTQMHLVGWNRKIFSEILGVERLDSPELAQKRAEAQQKNPSK
;
A
#
# COMPACT_ATOMS: atom_id res chain seq x y z
N MET A 1 -9.39 -5.18 2.22
CA MET A 1 -8.67 -6.45 1.97
C MET A 1 -7.19 -6.11 1.92
N ILE A 2 -6.35 -6.87 2.62
CA ILE A 2 -4.90 -6.64 2.72
C ILE A 2 -4.24 -7.93 2.24
N LEU A 3 -3.31 -7.83 1.30
CA LEU A 3 -2.45 -8.93 0.87
C LEU A 3 -1.03 -8.62 1.31
N VAL A 4 -0.39 -9.57 1.99
CA VAL A 4 1.01 -9.47 2.41
C VAL A 4 1.75 -10.67 1.84
N VAL A 5 2.82 -10.42 1.11
CA VAL A 5 3.73 -11.45 0.58
C VAL A 5 5.12 -11.15 1.13
N VAL A 6 5.73 -12.15 1.77
CA VAL A 6 7.08 -12.04 2.35
C VAL A 6 7.99 -13.04 1.65
N ASN A 7 8.97 -12.52 0.91
CA ASN A 7 10.00 -13.32 0.27
C ASN A 7 11.30 -13.19 1.07
N THR A 8 11.80 -14.31 1.58
CA THR A 8 13.07 -14.37 2.34
C THR A 8 14.14 -15.12 1.54
N LYS A 9 15.41 -15.02 1.96
CA LYS A 9 16.56 -15.65 1.29
C LYS A 9 16.76 -15.20 -0.16
N VAL A 10 16.33 -13.99 -0.47
CA VAL A 10 16.63 -13.32 -1.74
C VAL A 10 17.94 -12.55 -1.57
N ASN A 11 18.81 -12.61 -2.57
CA ASN A 11 20.05 -11.83 -2.57
C ASN A 11 19.72 -10.34 -2.76
N VAL A 12 19.72 -9.58 -1.67
CA VAL A 12 19.51 -8.12 -1.68
C VAL A 12 20.82 -7.44 -1.31
N SER A 13 21.37 -6.66 -2.24
CA SER A 13 22.47 -5.74 -1.94
C SER A 13 21.92 -4.39 -1.49
N PHE A 14 22.53 -3.78 -0.48
CA PHE A 14 22.24 -2.40 -0.12
C PHE A 14 23.53 -1.58 -0.13
N GLY A 15 23.63 -0.60 -1.03
CA GLY A 15 24.84 0.19 -1.20
C GLY A 15 26.09 -0.63 -1.57
N GLY A 16 25.91 -1.79 -2.21
CA GLY A 16 27.00 -2.72 -2.55
C GLY A 16 27.36 -3.73 -1.45
N ASP A 17 26.73 -3.65 -0.28
CA ASP A 17 26.91 -4.59 0.84
C ASP A 17 25.86 -5.71 0.77
N TYR A 18 26.34 -6.95 0.63
CA TYR A 18 25.53 -8.18 0.54
C TYR A 18 25.49 -8.99 1.85
N ASP A 19 26.35 -8.66 2.82
CA ASP A 19 26.56 -9.50 4.00
C ASP A 19 25.58 -9.15 5.13
N LYS A 20 25.07 -7.91 5.12
CA LYS A 20 24.13 -7.42 6.15
C LYS A 20 22.68 -7.45 5.66
N PRO A 21 21.72 -7.81 6.53
CA PRO A 21 20.29 -7.82 6.18
C PRO A 21 19.83 -6.49 5.56
N ALA A 22 19.02 -6.60 4.52
CA ALA A 22 18.41 -5.49 3.82
C ALA A 22 17.02 -5.89 3.32
N ALA A 23 16.16 -4.90 3.11
CA ALA A 23 14.79 -5.15 2.64
C ALA A 23 14.36 -4.13 1.59
N VAL A 24 13.49 -4.58 0.69
CA VAL A 24 12.72 -3.70 -0.19
C VAL A 24 11.26 -4.02 0.05
N VAL A 25 10.49 -2.99 0.40
CA VAL A 25 9.06 -3.09 0.63
C VAL A 25 8.35 -2.32 -0.47
N GLN A 26 7.35 -2.94 -1.07
CA GLN A 26 6.47 -2.27 -2.02
C GLN A 26 5.05 -2.40 -1.51
N LEU A 27 4.38 -1.26 -1.34
CA LEU A 27 3.01 -1.19 -0.88
C LEU A 27 2.18 -0.58 -2.02
N LEU A 28 1.31 -1.42 -2.60
CA LEU A 28 0.35 -1.00 -3.61
C LEU A 28 -0.96 -0.64 -2.92
N SER A 29 -1.43 0.59 -3.12
CA SER A 29 -2.64 1.08 -2.48
C SER A 29 -3.40 2.07 -3.35
N LEU A 30 -4.58 2.45 -2.87
CA LEU A 30 -5.22 3.70 -3.23
C LEU A 30 -4.38 4.90 -2.73
N THR A 31 -4.94 6.10 -2.80
CA THR A 31 -4.32 7.33 -2.30
C THR A 31 -4.10 7.28 -0.78
N MET A 32 -2.92 7.69 -0.31
CA MET A 32 -2.61 7.79 1.12
C MET A 32 -2.05 9.17 1.49
N SER A 33 -2.43 9.68 2.67
CA SER A 33 -1.85 10.93 3.17
C SER A 33 -0.41 10.72 3.65
N ALA A 34 0.38 11.80 3.67
CA ALA A 34 1.75 11.78 4.18
C ALA A 34 1.84 11.32 5.66
N GLU A 35 0.81 11.62 6.46
CA GLU A 35 0.75 11.15 7.85
C GLU A 35 0.60 9.63 7.93
N VAL A 36 -0.24 9.04 7.07
CA VAL A 36 -0.44 7.59 7.04
C VAL A 36 0.82 6.88 6.53
N THR A 37 1.43 7.36 5.45
CA THR A 37 2.66 6.75 4.91
C THR A 37 3.82 6.87 5.90
N LYS A 38 3.90 7.96 6.69
CA LYS A 38 4.86 8.08 7.80
C LYS A 38 4.64 7.00 8.86
N LYS A 39 3.43 6.86 9.40
CA LYS A 39 3.11 5.84 10.42
C LYS A 39 3.37 4.42 9.92
N LEU A 40 3.05 4.15 8.66
CA LEU A 40 3.35 2.87 8.01
C LEU A 40 4.85 2.64 7.87
N THR A 41 5.61 3.67 7.48
CA THR A 41 7.08 3.59 7.37
C THR A 41 7.70 3.23 8.72
N GLU A 42 7.29 3.91 9.79
CA GLU A 42 7.74 3.63 11.17
C GLU A 42 7.40 2.19 11.55
N SER A 43 6.12 1.81 11.46
CA SER A 43 5.64 0.48 11.87
C SER A 43 6.29 -0.67 11.07
N ILE A 44 6.46 -0.50 9.76
CA ILE A 44 7.11 -1.51 8.90
C ILE A 44 8.59 -1.61 9.25
N SER A 45 9.26 -0.48 9.52
CA SER A 45 10.67 -0.47 9.94
C SER A 45 10.86 -1.23 11.24
N ASP A 46 9.98 -1.01 12.23
CA ASP A 46 10.01 -1.71 13.51
C ASP A 46 9.81 -3.22 13.33
N ILE A 47 8.82 -3.63 12.54
CA ILE A 47 8.58 -5.05 12.24
C ILE A 47 9.79 -5.69 11.55
N LEU A 48 10.40 -5.00 10.58
CA LEU A 48 11.56 -5.51 9.85
C LEU A 48 12.80 -5.62 10.73
N LEU A 49 12.98 -4.69 11.66
CA LEU A 49 14.03 -4.77 12.67
C LEU A 49 13.79 -5.95 13.61
N GLU A 50 12.59 -6.06 14.19
CA GLU A 50 12.26 -7.08 15.20
C GLU A 50 12.25 -8.51 14.64
N ARG A 51 11.75 -8.69 13.41
CA ARG A 51 11.50 -10.03 12.84
C ARG A 51 12.58 -10.52 11.90
N PHE A 52 13.32 -9.60 11.27
CA PHE A 52 14.29 -9.93 10.23
C PHE A 52 15.67 -9.31 10.47
N SER A 53 15.86 -8.59 11.59
CA SER A 53 17.12 -7.91 11.93
C SER A 53 17.56 -6.91 10.85
N VAL A 54 16.62 -6.32 10.10
CA VAL A 54 16.90 -5.31 9.08
C VAL A 54 16.81 -3.92 9.71
N PRO A 55 17.92 -3.17 9.84
CA PRO A 55 17.87 -1.82 10.39
C PRO A 55 17.22 -0.84 9.41
N ALA A 56 16.58 0.22 9.94
CA ALA A 56 15.84 1.22 9.15
C ALA A 56 16.68 1.90 8.05
N ASN A 57 18.01 2.00 8.23
CA ASN A 57 18.91 2.57 7.23
C ASN A 57 19.34 1.59 6.12
N ARG A 58 18.81 0.36 6.10
CA ARG A 58 19.07 -0.68 5.08
C ARG A 58 17.80 -1.17 4.41
N MET A 59 16.80 -0.31 4.29
CA MET A 59 15.58 -0.62 3.59
C MET A 59 15.10 0.54 2.72
N TYR A 60 14.37 0.19 1.66
CA TYR A 60 13.53 1.12 0.92
C TYR A 60 12.08 0.69 1.03
N ILE A 61 11.18 1.66 1.24
CA ILE A 61 9.74 1.44 1.24
C ILE A 61 9.14 2.30 0.13
N PHE A 62 8.58 1.64 -0.87
CA PHE A 62 7.92 2.27 -2.01
C PHE A 62 6.41 2.23 -1.82
N PHE A 63 5.79 3.41 -1.80
CA PHE A 63 4.34 3.55 -1.85
C PHE A 63 3.93 3.79 -3.30
N GLN A 64 3.16 2.87 -3.88
CA GLN A 64 2.69 2.98 -5.24
C GLN A 64 1.17 3.08 -5.26
N GLU A 65 0.68 4.25 -5.65
CA GLU A 65 -0.74 4.50 -5.78
C GLU A 65 -1.27 4.00 -7.13
N PHE A 66 -2.42 3.34 -7.12
CA PHE A 66 -3.22 3.14 -8.33
C PHE A 66 -4.42 4.08 -8.32
N THR A 67 -4.40 5.10 -9.18
CA THR A 67 -5.50 6.08 -9.28
C THR A 67 -6.51 5.73 -10.38
N GLN A 68 -6.11 4.91 -11.35
CA GLN A 68 -6.97 4.41 -12.43
C GLN A 68 -7.53 3.04 -12.05
N MET A 69 -8.85 2.92 -12.01
CA MET A 69 -9.52 1.73 -11.45
C MET A 69 -9.43 0.51 -12.37
N HIS A 70 -9.23 0.67 -13.67
CA HIS A 70 -9.05 -0.47 -14.56
C HIS A 70 -7.70 -1.19 -14.39
N LEU A 71 -6.74 -0.59 -13.65
CA LEU A 71 -5.42 -1.18 -13.40
C LEU A 71 -5.43 -2.26 -12.30
N VAL A 72 -6.57 -2.46 -11.63
CA VAL A 72 -6.71 -3.46 -10.57
C VAL A 72 -7.87 -4.40 -10.86
N GLY A 73 -7.55 -5.69 -10.98
CA GLY A 73 -8.51 -6.78 -11.17
C GLY A 73 -8.79 -7.53 -9.88
N TRP A 74 -10.05 -7.88 -9.64
CA TRP A 74 -10.47 -8.74 -8.54
C TRP A 74 -11.76 -9.48 -8.89
N ASN A 75 -11.85 -10.76 -8.50
CA ASN A 75 -13.04 -11.58 -8.69
C ASN A 75 -13.60 -11.56 -10.13
N ARG A 76 -12.71 -11.71 -11.12
CA ARG A 76 -13.01 -11.67 -12.56
C ARG A 76 -13.57 -10.34 -13.08
N LYS A 77 -13.46 -9.27 -12.31
CA LYS A 77 -13.85 -7.90 -12.69
C LYS A 77 -12.68 -6.94 -12.47
N ILE A 78 -12.77 -5.75 -13.04
CA ILE A 78 -11.87 -4.64 -12.71
C ILE A 78 -12.53 -3.68 -11.72
N PHE A 79 -11.73 -2.89 -11.01
CA PHE A 79 -12.30 -1.97 -10.00
C PHE A 79 -13.22 -0.93 -10.64
N SER A 80 -13.03 -0.54 -11.91
CA SER A 80 -13.94 0.40 -12.55
C SER A 80 -15.34 -0.18 -12.73
N GLU A 81 -15.47 -1.48 -13.04
CA GLU A 81 -16.76 -2.18 -13.07
C GLU A 81 -17.37 -2.38 -11.69
N ILE A 82 -16.54 -2.62 -10.67
CA ILE A 82 -16.99 -2.87 -9.29
C ILE A 82 -17.49 -1.59 -8.64
N LEU A 83 -16.74 -0.50 -8.79
CA LEU A 83 -17.04 0.79 -8.15
C LEU A 83 -17.90 1.69 -9.04
N GLY A 84 -17.96 1.40 -10.34
CA GLY A 84 -18.63 2.22 -11.35
C GLY A 84 -18.00 3.60 -11.47
N VAL A 85 -16.67 3.70 -11.37
CA VAL A 85 -15.89 4.93 -11.57
C VAL A 85 -14.56 4.60 -12.25
N GLU A 86 -14.08 5.47 -13.13
CA GLU A 86 -12.81 5.24 -13.85
C GLU A 86 -11.58 5.67 -13.03
N ARG A 87 -11.74 6.69 -12.19
CA ARG A 87 -10.65 7.30 -11.41
C ARG A 87 -11.08 7.55 -9.97
N LEU A 88 -10.12 7.45 -9.06
CA LEU A 88 -10.33 7.53 -7.61
C LEU A 88 -10.78 8.92 -7.12
N ASP A 89 -10.39 9.97 -7.83
CA ASP A 89 -10.72 11.37 -7.57
C ASP A 89 -11.91 11.85 -8.41
N SER A 90 -12.66 10.93 -9.05
CA SER A 90 -13.80 11.35 -9.85
C SER A 90 -14.88 12.00 -8.97
N PRO A 91 -15.53 13.08 -9.44
CA PRO A 91 -16.62 13.72 -8.72
C PRO A 91 -17.76 12.74 -8.38
N GLU A 92 -18.02 11.75 -9.23
CA GLU A 92 -19.05 10.74 -8.96
C GLU A 92 -18.70 9.87 -7.74
N LEU A 93 -17.43 9.57 -7.51
CA LEU A 93 -17.01 8.81 -6.34
C LEU A 93 -17.16 9.64 -5.06
N ALA A 94 -16.86 10.94 -5.12
CA ALA A 94 -17.07 11.85 -4.00
C ALA A 94 -18.55 11.94 -3.61
N GLN A 95 -19.44 12.02 -4.61
CA GLN A 95 -20.88 12.02 -4.41
C GLN A 95 -21.38 10.69 -3.84
N LYS A 96 -20.97 9.54 -4.40
CA LYS A 96 -21.30 8.20 -3.86
C LYS A 96 -20.83 8.02 -2.41
N ARG A 97 -19.64 8.54 -2.05
CA ARG A 97 -19.12 8.51 -0.67
C ARG A 97 -19.98 9.36 0.28
N ALA A 98 -20.37 10.56 -0.14
CA ALA A 98 -21.23 11.43 0.65
C ALA A 98 -22.62 10.82 0.89
N GLU A 99 -23.22 10.21 -0.13
CA GLU A 99 -24.51 9.51 -0.02
C GLU A 99 -24.42 8.26 0.89
N ALA A 100 -23.33 7.50 0.82
CA ALA A 100 -23.11 6.34 1.70
C ALA A 100 -22.92 6.75 3.17
N GLN A 101 -22.24 7.87 3.43
CA GLN A 101 -22.05 8.43 4.77
C GLN A 101 -23.37 8.98 5.35
N GLN A 102 -24.23 9.58 4.52
CA GLN A 102 -25.56 10.02 4.96
C GLN A 102 -26.49 8.85 5.27
N LYS A 103 -26.34 7.70 4.59
CA LYS A 103 -27.15 6.50 4.83
C LYS A 103 -26.68 5.66 6.02
N ASN A 104 -25.48 5.88 6.54
CA ASN A 104 -24.96 5.22 7.74
C ASN A 104 -24.23 6.24 8.64
N PRO A 105 -24.97 7.12 9.33
CA PRO A 105 -24.38 8.04 10.30
C PRO A 105 -24.02 7.24 11.56
N SER A 106 -22.77 6.79 11.64
CA SER A 106 -22.09 6.34 12.86
C SER A 106 -22.74 5.17 13.63
N LYS A 107 -22.15 3.99 13.52
CA LYS A 107 -21.99 3.11 14.70
C LYS A 107 -20.67 3.43 15.36
#